data_AF-A0A7S3E244-F1
#
_entry.id   AF-A0A7S3E244-F1
#
_cell.length_a   1.000
_cell.length_b   1.000
_cell.length_c   1.000
_cell.angle_alpha   90.00
_cell.angle_beta   90.00
_cell.angle_gamma   90.00
#
_symmetry.space_group_name_H-M   'P 1'
#
loop_
_entity.id
_entity.type
_entity.pdbx_description
1 polymer ?
#
loop_
_entity_poly.entity_id
_entity_poly.type
_entity_poly.pdbx_seq_one_letter_code
_entity_poly.pdbx_strand_id
1 'polypeptide(L)'
;PWVTAATLPSLSHVRALSEEDTETGELVSIRENRVSNFLIHFGMGASLLLLRPWLMQVPLSVFMGLFLYLGLSAARNNKFVQRIRLLFCDPTRYAQFKGQGIKRFWARVPPKISNKYTLMQLACFGVLWTVKSASPWLGMAFPIIIALLVPARVFIGRFFEDSHLEVLDDCGDAIAVGRDLYNQEVNGVSTVSEAKHYP
;
A
#
# COMPACT_ATOMS: atom_id res chain seq x y z
N PRO A 1 -8.99 -24.03 -12.94
CA PRO A 1 -9.16 -22.90 -12.01
C PRO A 1 -8.87 -21.57 -12.69
N TRP A 2 -9.78 -20.60 -12.54
CA TRP A 2 -9.57 -19.23 -13.00
C TRP A 2 -8.60 -18.53 -12.04
N VAL A 3 -7.59 -17.84 -12.56
CA VAL A 3 -6.59 -17.12 -11.74
C VAL A 3 -6.97 -15.65 -11.71
N THR A 4 -7.07 -15.09 -10.51
CA THR A 4 -7.30 -13.65 -10.29
C THR A 4 -6.03 -13.00 -9.73
N ALA A 5 -5.89 -11.69 -9.95
CA ALA A 5 -4.77 -10.95 -9.40
C ALA A 5 -4.82 -10.97 -7.86
N ALA A 6 -3.70 -11.31 -7.22
CA ALA A 6 -3.60 -11.40 -5.78
C ALA A 6 -2.93 -10.14 -5.21
N THR A 7 -3.65 -9.37 -4.38
CA THR A 7 -3.19 -8.06 -3.88
C THR A 7 -1.91 -8.15 -3.04
N LEU A 8 -1.84 -9.05 -2.05
CA LEU A 8 -0.68 -9.16 -1.16
C LEU A 8 0.59 -9.61 -1.88
N PRO A 9 0.57 -10.70 -2.70
CA PRO A 9 1.74 -11.07 -3.51
C PRO A 9 2.15 -9.98 -4.49
N SER A 10 1.20 -9.31 -5.15
CA SER A 10 1.51 -8.22 -6.09
C SER A 10 2.20 -7.05 -5.37
N LEU A 11 1.72 -6.66 -4.20
CA LEU A 11 2.33 -5.60 -3.41
C LEU A 11 3.72 -5.99 -2.91
N SER A 12 3.92 -7.24 -2.49
CA SER A 12 5.23 -7.74 -2.08
C SER A 12 6.23 -7.76 -3.25
N HIS A 13 5.76 -8.13 -4.44
CA HIS A 13 6.58 -8.11 -5.65
C HIS A 13 6.99 -6.68 -6.03
N VAL A 14 6.05 -5.73 -6.01
CA VAL A 14 6.36 -4.31 -6.26
C VAL A 14 7.38 -3.78 -5.25
N ARG A 15 7.26 -4.13 -3.98
CA ARG A 15 8.24 -3.75 -2.94
C ARG A 15 9.62 -4.36 -3.17
N ALA A 16 9.69 -5.60 -3.63
CA ALA A 16 10.97 -6.24 -3.95
C ALA A 16 11.68 -5.60 -5.15
N LEU A 17 10.94 -4.85 -5.98
CA LEU A 17 11.46 -4.09 -7.12
C LEU A 17 11.63 -2.60 -6.81
N SER A 18 11.31 -2.17 -5.59
CA SER A 18 11.43 -0.79 -5.15
C SER A 18 12.85 -0.49 -4.70
N GLU A 19 13.34 0.67 -5.09
CA GLU A 19 14.57 1.27 -4.57
C GLU A 19 14.17 2.33 -3.54
N GLU A 20 14.69 2.17 -2.33
CA GLU A 20 14.54 3.15 -1.24
C GLU A 20 15.88 3.86 -1.06
N ASP A 21 15.83 5.17 -0.84
CA ASP A 21 17.02 5.96 -0.52
C ASP A 21 17.60 5.50 0.83
N THR A 22 18.91 5.31 0.88
CA THR A 22 19.62 4.81 2.06
C THR A 22 19.61 5.83 3.20
N GLU A 23 19.52 7.13 2.89
CA GLU A 23 19.58 8.20 3.88
C GLU A 23 18.19 8.61 4.39
N THR A 24 17.24 8.81 3.47
CA THR A 24 15.89 9.28 3.83
C THR A 24 14.88 8.14 4.03
N GLY A 25 15.13 6.96 3.48
CA GLY A 25 14.16 5.87 3.43
C GLY A 25 12.95 6.17 2.54
N GLU A 26 13.03 7.21 1.70
CA GLU A 26 11.98 7.55 0.73
C GLU A 26 12.10 6.66 -0.51
N LEU A 27 10.95 6.33 -1.11
CA LEU A 27 10.88 5.51 -2.32
C LEU A 27 11.37 6.34 -3.51
N VAL A 28 12.48 5.93 -4.11
CA VAL A 28 13.13 6.65 -5.21
C VAL A 28 12.57 6.19 -6.55
N SER A 29 12.60 4.88 -6.78
CA SER A 29 12.20 4.31 -8.07
C SER A 29 11.63 2.91 -7.91
N ILE A 30 10.84 2.46 -8.88
CA ILE A 30 10.35 1.08 -8.96
C ILE A 30 10.80 0.51 -10.29
N ARG A 31 11.53 -0.60 -10.26
CA ARG A 31 12.00 -1.27 -11.48
C ARG A 31 10.90 -2.08 -12.14
N GLU A 32 10.30 -1.53 -13.19
CA GLU A 32 9.35 -2.28 -14.01
C GLU A 32 10.07 -3.26 -14.93
N ASN A 33 9.81 -4.56 -14.76
CA ASN A 33 10.33 -5.57 -15.65
C ASN A 33 9.36 -6.73 -15.84
N ARG A 34 9.41 -7.36 -17.01
CA ARG A 34 8.57 -8.52 -17.36
C ARG A 34 9.22 -9.85 -17.01
N VAL A 35 10.54 -9.83 -16.80
CA VAL A 35 11.36 -11.03 -16.60
C VAL A 35 11.12 -11.63 -15.21
N SER A 36 10.98 -10.82 -14.17
CA SER A 36 10.76 -11.28 -12.80
C SER A 36 9.48 -12.12 -12.69
N ASN A 37 8.38 -11.65 -13.29
CA ASN A 37 7.12 -12.38 -13.26
C ASN A 37 7.23 -13.70 -14.03
N PHE A 38 7.87 -13.68 -15.20
CA PHE A 38 8.14 -14.91 -15.97
C PHE A 38 8.97 -15.91 -15.17
N LEU A 39 10.06 -15.47 -14.55
CA LEU A 39 10.95 -16.32 -13.74
C LEU A 39 10.26 -16.87 -12.49
N ILE A 40 9.39 -16.09 -11.84
CA ILE A 40 8.60 -16.56 -10.70
C ILE A 40 7.66 -17.69 -11.14
N HIS A 41 6.92 -17.50 -12.23
CA HIS A 41 6.01 -18.54 -12.74
C HIS A 41 6.75 -19.78 -13.25
N PHE A 42 7.85 -19.59 -13.98
CA PHE A 42 8.70 -20.67 -14.44
C PHE A 42 9.31 -21.44 -13.26
N GLY A 43 9.85 -20.73 -12.26
CA GLY A 43 10.42 -21.30 -11.05
C GLY A 43 9.40 -22.06 -10.21
N MET A 44 8.16 -21.56 -10.09
CA MET A 44 7.06 -22.30 -9.46
C MET A 44 6.78 -23.61 -10.20
N GLY A 45 6.71 -23.58 -11.54
CA GLY A 45 6.52 -24.79 -12.36
C GLY A 45 7.66 -25.81 -12.18
N ALA A 46 8.90 -25.35 -12.29
CA ALA A 46 10.09 -26.19 -12.11
C ALA A 46 10.18 -26.78 -10.69
N SER A 47 9.84 -26.00 -9.66
CA SER A 47 9.86 -26.46 -8.26
C SER A 47 8.88 -27.60 -8.00
N LEU A 48 7.69 -27.54 -8.62
CA LEU A 48 6.70 -28.60 -8.49
C LEU A 48 7.14 -29.91 -9.17
N LEU A 49 7.91 -29.83 -10.25
CA LEU A 49 8.39 -31.00 -10.99
C LEU A 49 9.66 -31.61 -10.37
N LEU A 50 10.62 -30.79 -9.98
CA LEU A 50 11.96 -31.22 -9.56
C LEU A 50 12.11 -31.34 -8.03
N LEU A 51 11.43 -30.48 -7.26
CA LEU A 51 11.65 -30.33 -5.81
C LEU A 51 10.48 -30.86 -4.97
N ARG A 52 9.54 -31.59 -5.56
CA ARG A 52 8.36 -32.16 -4.88
C ARG A 52 8.65 -32.85 -3.53
N PRO A 53 9.63 -33.78 -3.40
CA PRO A 53 9.86 -34.48 -2.13
C PRO A 53 10.39 -33.56 -1.01
N TRP A 54 11.04 -32.45 -1.36
CA TRP A 54 11.53 -31.46 -0.41
C TRP A 54 10.43 -30.44 -0.05
N LEU A 55 9.62 -30.03 -1.03
CA LEU A 55 8.49 -29.12 -0.81
C LEU A 55 7.47 -29.69 0.18
N MET A 56 7.26 -31.00 0.20
CA MET A 56 6.35 -31.66 1.13
C MET A 56 6.84 -31.69 2.59
N GLN A 57 8.12 -31.43 2.84
CA GLN A 57 8.67 -31.35 4.20
C GLN A 57 8.41 -29.99 4.85
N VAL A 58 8.04 -28.97 4.06
CA VAL A 58 7.76 -27.63 4.59
C VAL A 58 6.42 -27.67 5.33
N PRO A 59 6.40 -27.46 6.67
CA PRO A 59 5.18 -27.56 7.43
C PRO A 59 4.26 -26.37 7.14
N LEU A 60 2.95 -26.60 7.24
CA LEU A 60 1.94 -25.56 7.02
C LEU A 60 2.13 -24.34 7.94
N SER A 61 2.70 -24.54 9.13
CA SER A 61 3.00 -23.48 10.09
C SER A 61 3.90 -22.38 9.53
N VAL A 62 4.86 -22.73 8.65
CA VAL A 62 5.76 -21.75 8.01
C VAL A 62 4.98 -20.85 7.05
N PHE A 63 4.07 -21.43 6.26
CA PHE A 63 3.21 -20.66 5.36
C PHE A 63 2.25 -19.73 6.13
N MET A 64 1.73 -20.18 7.27
CA MET A 64 0.90 -19.34 8.12
C MET A 64 1.70 -18.15 8.68
N GLY A 65 2.96 -18.37 9.07
CA GLY A 65 3.88 -17.30 9.48
C GLY A 65 4.18 -16.31 8.36
N LEU A 66 4.46 -16.81 7.15
CA LEU A 66 4.68 -15.97 5.95
C LEU A 66 3.44 -15.16 5.59
N PHE A 67 2.25 -15.77 5.64
CA PHE A 67 1.00 -15.08 5.37
C PHE A 67 0.72 -13.98 6.41
N LEU A 68 0.96 -14.26 7.68
CA LEU A 68 0.86 -13.27 8.75
C LEU A 68 1.84 -12.11 8.54
N TYR A 69 3.09 -12.39 8.17
CA TYR A 69 4.08 -11.36 7.86
C TYR A 69 3.64 -10.47 6.71
N LEU A 70 3.16 -11.06 5.60
CA LEU A 70 2.63 -10.31 4.46
C LEU A 70 1.43 -9.44 4.86
N GLY A 71 0.52 -9.98 5.67
CA GLY A 71 -0.63 -9.24 6.21
C GLY A 71 -0.22 -8.06 7.09
N LEU A 72 0.70 -8.27 8.04
CA LEU A 72 1.20 -7.22 8.93
C LEU A 72 2.01 -6.16 8.18
N SER A 73 2.83 -6.57 7.22
CA SER A 73 3.62 -5.68 6.36
C SER A 73 2.72 -4.84 5.44
N ALA A 74 1.62 -5.39 4.95
CA ALA A 74 0.61 -4.62 4.21
C ALA A 74 -0.14 -3.65 5.12
N ALA A 75 -0.53 -4.09 6.33
CA ALA A 75 -1.23 -3.25 7.29
C ALA A 75 -0.38 -2.07 7.79
N ARG A 76 0.93 -2.26 8.02
CA ARG A 76 1.84 -1.19 8.48
C ARG A 76 1.92 -0.03 7.49
N ASN A 77 1.85 -0.32 6.20
CA ASN A 77 1.94 0.69 5.14
C ASN A 77 0.57 1.24 4.71
N ASN A 78 -0.50 0.87 5.43
CA ASN A 78 -1.83 1.41 5.20
C ASN A 78 -2.06 2.67 6.05
N LYS A 79 -2.34 3.79 5.40
CA LYS A 79 -2.58 5.09 6.04
C LYS A 79 -3.76 5.07 7.01
N PHE A 80 -4.80 4.30 6.71
CA PHE A 80 -5.92 4.10 7.64
C PHE A 80 -5.46 3.45 8.95
N VAL A 81 -4.64 2.40 8.88
CA VAL A 81 -4.09 1.72 10.07
C VAL A 81 -3.14 2.64 10.85
N GLN A 82 -2.33 3.43 10.15
CA GLN A 82 -1.49 4.44 10.78
C GLN A 82 -2.34 5.48 11.54
N ARG A 83 -3.43 5.98 10.95
CA ARG A 83 -4.37 6.89 11.61
C ARG A 83 -5.09 6.25 12.80
N ILE A 84 -5.46 4.98 12.72
CA ILE A 84 -6.02 4.23 13.86
C ILE A 84 -5.02 4.18 15.02
N ARG A 85 -3.75 3.84 14.75
CA ARG A 85 -2.71 3.82 15.79
C ARG A 85 -2.56 5.19 16.47
N LEU A 86 -2.69 6.26 15.70
CA LEU A 86 -2.61 7.63 16.20
C LEU A 86 -3.83 8.03 17.03
N LEU A 87 -5.02 7.46 16.78
CA LEU A 87 -6.20 7.66 17.62
C LEU A 87 -5.98 7.16 19.06
N PHE A 88 -5.20 6.09 19.22
CA PHE A 88 -4.85 5.52 20.53
C PHE A 88 -3.55 6.09 21.13
N CYS A 89 -2.87 7.00 20.43
CA CYS A 89 -1.60 7.57 20.88
C CYS A 89 -1.81 8.99 21.42
N ASP A 90 -1.15 9.31 22.54
CA ASP A 90 -1.20 10.63 23.16
C ASP A 90 -0.56 11.70 22.23
N PRO A 91 -1.20 12.87 22.04
CA PRO A 91 -0.66 13.97 21.25
C PRO A 91 0.76 14.42 21.60
N THR A 92 1.17 14.25 22.86
CA THR A 92 2.54 14.58 23.32
C THR A 92 3.61 13.67 22.71
N ARG A 93 3.25 12.49 22.20
CA ARG A 93 4.15 11.51 21.58
C ARG A 93 4.24 11.62 20.06
N TYR A 94 3.47 12.49 19.41
CA TYR A 94 3.49 12.64 17.95
C TYR A 94 4.88 13.00 17.40
N ALA A 95 5.69 13.73 18.18
CA ALA A 95 7.06 14.07 17.83
C ALA A 95 8.02 12.85 17.73
N GLN A 96 7.67 11.69 18.31
CA GLN A 96 8.48 10.48 18.28
C GLN A 96 8.26 9.63 17.00
N PHE A 97 7.17 9.85 16.27
CA PHE A 97 6.91 9.20 14.96
C PHE A 97 7.67 9.87 13.80
N LYS A 98 8.80 10.50 14.12
CA LYS A 98 9.59 11.45 13.33
C LYS A 98 10.19 10.87 12.03
N GLY A 99 10.23 9.54 11.89
CA GLY A 99 10.93 8.81 10.81
C GLY A 99 10.03 8.11 9.79
N GLN A 100 8.72 8.31 9.84
CA GLN A 100 7.78 7.90 8.78
C GLN A 100 7.20 9.22 8.24
N GLY A 101 6.95 9.39 6.93
CA GLY A 101 6.53 10.65 6.26
C GLY A 101 5.32 11.42 6.85
N ILE A 102 4.78 10.94 7.97
CA ILE A 102 3.89 11.52 8.96
C ILE A 102 4.19 12.99 9.29
N LYS A 103 5.45 13.47 9.28
CA LYS A 103 5.76 14.89 9.55
C LYS A 103 5.02 15.88 8.63
N ARG A 104 4.89 15.57 7.33
CA ARG A 104 4.26 16.48 6.35
C ARG A 104 2.75 16.50 6.50
N PHE A 105 2.15 15.36 6.82
CA PHE A 105 0.71 15.17 6.99
C PHE A 105 0.15 15.99 8.16
N TRP A 106 0.85 16.03 9.30
CA TRP A 106 0.36 16.65 10.54
C TRP A 106 0.59 18.16 10.64
N ALA A 107 1.45 18.74 9.80
CA ALA A 107 1.57 20.20 9.71
C ALA A 107 0.34 20.86 9.06
N ARG A 108 -0.48 20.08 8.35
CA ARG A 108 -1.48 20.60 7.40
C ARG A 108 -2.93 20.29 7.79
N VAL A 109 -3.20 19.35 8.72
CA VAL A 109 -4.57 18.98 9.14
C VAL A 109 -4.73 18.94 10.67
N PRO A 110 -5.74 19.60 11.25
CA PRO A 110 -6.04 19.52 12.68
C PRO A 110 -6.37 18.08 13.16
N PRO A 111 -5.86 17.62 14.32
CA PRO A 111 -6.12 16.28 14.87
C PRO A 111 -7.60 15.92 14.99
N LYS A 112 -8.44 16.89 15.33
CA LYS A 112 -9.88 16.70 15.52
C LYS A 112 -10.58 16.29 14.22
N ILE A 113 -10.13 16.80 13.06
CA ILE A 113 -10.72 16.49 11.76
C ILE A 113 -10.28 15.09 11.30
N SER A 114 -8.98 14.80 11.42
CA SER A 114 -8.41 13.48 11.12
C SER A 114 -9.05 12.36 11.95
N ASN A 115 -9.30 12.59 13.25
CA ASN A 115 -9.95 11.61 14.12
C ASN A 115 -11.42 11.38 13.75
N LYS A 116 -12.18 12.43 13.45
CA LYS A 116 -13.58 12.30 12.96
C LYS A 116 -13.64 11.48 11.67
N TYR A 117 -12.76 11.78 10.72
CA TYR A 117 -12.69 11.05 9.46
C TYR A 117 -12.32 9.57 9.69
N THR A 118 -11.33 9.30 10.53
CA THR A 118 -10.90 7.93 10.85
C THR A 118 -11.98 7.13 11.57
N LEU A 119 -12.76 7.74 12.47
CA LEU A 119 -13.91 7.10 13.11
C LEU A 119 -15.02 6.76 12.10
N MET A 120 -15.30 7.66 11.15
CA MET A 120 -16.24 7.38 10.07
C MET A 120 -15.77 6.23 9.18
N GLN A 121 -14.48 6.20 8.83
CA GLN A 121 -13.86 5.09 8.08
C GLN A 121 -13.93 3.76 8.85
N LEU A 122 -13.72 3.78 10.17
CA LEU A 122 -13.89 2.62 11.05
C LEU A 122 -15.32 2.12 11.07
N ALA A 123 -16.32 3.02 11.14
CA ALA A 123 -17.72 2.65 11.06
C ALA A 123 -18.05 1.98 9.72
N CYS A 124 -17.57 2.54 8.61
CA CYS A 124 -17.72 1.95 7.27
C CYS A 124 -17.05 0.56 7.16
N PHE A 125 -15.84 0.42 7.69
CA PHE A 125 -15.14 -0.87 7.78
C PHE A 125 -15.93 -1.88 8.62
N GLY A 126 -16.52 -1.46 9.74
CA GLY A 126 -17.38 -2.29 10.57
C GLY A 126 -18.62 -2.78 9.82
N VAL A 127 -19.29 -1.92 9.05
CA VAL A 127 -20.41 -2.31 8.17
C VAL A 127 -19.96 -3.33 7.12
N LEU A 128 -18.81 -3.10 6.47
CA LEU A 128 -18.28 -4.07 5.51
C LEU A 128 -17.93 -5.40 6.16
N TRP A 129 -17.41 -5.37 7.39
CA TRP A 129 -17.07 -6.56 8.16
C TRP A 129 -18.31 -7.38 8.52
N THR A 130 -19.38 -6.73 8.98
CA THR A 130 -20.65 -7.43 9.30
C THR A 130 -21.26 -8.02 8.05
N VAL A 131 -21.31 -7.26 6.95
CA VAL A 131 -21.79 -7.72 5.63
C VAL A 131 -20.99 -8.92 5.14
N LYS A 132 -19.66 -8.88 5.25
CA LYS A 132 -18.78 -10.00 4.89
C LYS A 132 -18.96 -11.23 5.78
N SER A 133 -19.26 -11.04 7.06
CA SER A 133 -19.39 -12.12 8.05
C SER A 133 -20.79 -12.75 8.08
N ALA A 134 -21.81 -12.00 7.68
CA ALA A 134 -23.22 -12.37 7.86
C ALA A 134 -23.73 -13.46 6.89
N SER A 135 -23.19 -13.57 5.67
CA SER A 135 -23.61 -14.67 4.77
C SER A 135 -22.60 -15.02 3.67
N PRO A 136 -22.36 -16.32 3.41
CA PRO A 136 -21.53 -16.79 2.29
C PRO A 136 -22.00 -16.31 0.91
N TRP A 137 -23.31 -16.09 0.73
CA TRP A 137 -23.91 -15.63 -0.53
C TRP A 137 -23.45 -14.23 -0.93
N LEU A 138 -23.12 -13.37 0.05
CA LEU A 138 -22.61 -12.03 -0.23
C LEU A 138 -21.20 -12.05 -0.84
N GLY A 139 -20.51 -13.19 -0.83
CA GLY A 139 -19.25 -13.36 -1.56
C GLY A 139 -19.40 -13.13 -3.06
N MET A 140 -20.54 -13.49 -3.67
CA MET A 140 -20.81 -13.21 -5.09
C MET A 140 -21.14 -11.74 -5.35
N ALA A 141 -21.78 -11.07 -4.39
CA ALA A 141 -22.10 -9.64 -4.45
C ALA A 141 -20.93 -8.74 -4.03
N PHE A 142 -19.79 -9.31 -3.62
CA PHE A 142 -18.65 -8.56 -3.09
C PHE A 142 -18.17 -7.43 -4.02
N PRO A 143 -18.03 -7.62 -5.36
CA PRO A 143 -17.64 -6.53 -6.24
C PRO A 143 -18.64 -5.35 -6.24
N ILE A 144 -19.94 -5.64 -6.12
CA ILE A 144 -21.01 -4.64 -6.06
C ILE A 144 -20.95 -3.87 -4.74
N ILE A 145 -20.71 -4.57 -3.63
CA ILE A 145 -20.57 -3.95 -2.30
C ILE A 145 -19.36 -3.02 -2.27
N ILE A 146 -18.23 -3.45 -2.85
CA ILE A 146 -17.04 -2.60 -2.99
C ILE A 146 -17.33 -1.41 -3.92
N ALA A 147 -18.05 -1.61 -5.03
CA ALA A 147 -18.45 -0.51 -5.90
C ALA A 147 -19.33 0.52 -5.17
N LEU A 148 -20.21 0.09 -4.27
CA LEU A 148 -21.06 0.97 -3.44
C LEU A 148 -20.25 1.81 -2.44
N LEU A 149 -19.00 1.45 -2.13
CA LEU A 149 -18.13 2.28 -1.30
C LEU A 149 -17.72 3.58 -1.99
N VAL A 150 -17.70 3.62 -3.33
CA VAL A 150 -17.39 4.83 -4.10
C VAL A 150 -18.43 5.93 -3.88
N PRO A 151 -19.75 5.73 -4.08
CA PRO A 151 -20.74 6.76 -3.77
C PRO A 151 -20.82 7.05 -2.26
N ALA A 152 -20.60 6.06 -1.40
CA ALA A 152 -20.50 6.31 0.05
C ALA A 152 -19.34 7.27 0.39
N ARG A 153 -18.17 7.13 -0.27
CA ARG A 153 -17.03 8.03 -0.14
C ARG A 153 -17.39 9.46 -0.54
N VAL A 154 -18.10 9.63 -1.66
CA VAL A 154 -18.55 10.94 -2.17
C VAL A 154 -19.53 11.58 -1.19
N PHE A 155 -20.47 10.81 -0.64
CA PHE A 155 -21.42 11.31 0.35
C PHE A 155 -20.72 11.76 1.64
N ILE A 156 -19.78 10.97 2.16
CA ILE A 156 -18.98 11.32 3.34
C ILE A 156 -18.13 12.57 3.08
N GLY A 157 -17.59 12.71 1.86
CA GLY A 157 -16.81 13.88 1.45
C GLY A 157 -17.55 15.21 1.61
N ARG A 158 -18.87 15.23 1.40
CA ARG A 158 -19.69 16.45 1.54
C ARG A 158 -19.73 17.05 2.95
N PHE A 159 -19.37 16.27 3.98
CA PHE A 159 -19.34 16.75 5.37
C PHE A 159 -17.98 17.35 5.78
N PHE A 160 -16.99 17.31 4.90
CA PHE A 160 -15.64 17.81 5.15
C PHE A 160 -15.26 18.84 4.09
N GLU A 161 -14.33 19.73 4.45
CA GLU A 161 -13.77 20.71 3.53
C GLU A 161 -12.82 20.02 2.54
N ASP A 162 -12.89 20.39 1.26
CA ASP A 162 -12.10 19.77 0.17
C ASP A 162 -10.58 19.89 0.42
N SER A 163 -10.14 21.01 0.99
CA SER A 163 -8.73 21.27 1.36
C SER A 163 -8.19 20.26 2.38
N HIS A 164 -9.01 19.83 3.34
CA HIS A 164 -8.65 18.81 4.32
C HIS A 164 -8.73 17.41 3.72
N LEU A 165 -9.70 17.15 2.84
CA LEU A 165 -9.84 15.86 2.17
C LEU A 165 -8.67 15.56 1.23
N GLU A 166 -8.16 16.55 0.50
CA GLU A 166 -7.03 16.40 -0.41
C GLU A 166 -5.76 15.94 0.32
N VAL A 167 -5.53 16.47 1.53
CA VAL A 167 -4.41 16.05 2.38
C VAL A 167 -4.67 14.67 3.01
N LEU A 168 -5.90 14.38 3.41
CA LEU A 168 -6.28 13.09 4.02
C LEU A 168 -6.27 11.92 3.02
N ASP A 169 -6.54 12.19 1.74
CA ASP A 169 -6.52 11.24 0.62
C ASP A 169 -5.18 11.21 -0.12
N ASP A 170 -4.22 12.05 0.30
CA ASP A 170 -2.85 12.02 -0.21
C ASP A 170 -2.69 12.37 -1.69
N CYS A 171 -3.68 13.04 -2.28
CA CYS A 171 -3.65 13.42 -3.70
C CYS A 171 -2.41 14.29 -4.01
N GLY A 172 -2.02 15.15 -3.07
CA GLY A 172 -0.83 16.00 -3.21
C GLY A 172 0.51 15.26 -3.20
N ASP A 173 0.66 14.19 -2.41
CA ASP A 173 1.91 13.43 -2.34
C ASP A 173 2.06 12.49 -3.55
N ALA A 174 0.96 11.91 -4.04
CA ALA A 174 0.96 11.14 -5.30
C ALA A 174 1.33 12.02 -6.52
N ILE A 175 0.84 13.26 -6.57
CA ILE A 175 1.17 14.23 -7.62
C ILE A 175 2.61 14.74 -7.47
N ALA A 176 3.10 14.94 -6.23
CA ALA A 176 4.48 15.35 -5.98
C ALA A 176 5.46 14.24 -6.39
N VAL A 177 5.24 12.99 -5.97
CA VAL A 177 6.06 11.84 -6.38
C VAL A 177 5.99 11.64 -7.91
N GLY A 178 4.81 11.74 -8.52
CA GLY A 178 4.68 11.66 -9.97
C GLY A 178 5.44 12.77 -10.72
N ARG A 179 5.48 13.98 -10.15
CA ARG A 179 6.25 15.12 -10.67
C ARG A 179 7.74 14.93 -10.49
N ASP A 180 8.18 14.38 -9.36
CA ASP A 180 9.59 14.13 -9.07
C ASP A 180 10.14 13.01 -9.96
N LEU A 181 9.35 11.94 -10.18
CA LEU A 181 9.67 10.88 -11.14
C LEU A 181 9.73 11.39 -12.58
N TYR A 182 8.77 12.21 -13.00
CA TYR A 182 8.79 12.85 -14.32
C TYR A 182 10.01 13.77 -14.47
N ASN A 183 10.33 14.57 -13.46
CA ASN A 183 11.51 15.43 -13.47
C ASN A 183 12.81 14.63 -13.48
N GLN A 184 12.86 13.47 -12.83
CA GLN A 184 14.03 12.58 -12.85
C GLN A 184 14.17 11.87 -14.19
N GLU A 185 13.08 11.51 -14.86
CA GLU A 185 13.10 10.93 -16.20
C GLU A 185 13.50 11.99 -17.25
N VAL A 186 12.93 13.20 -17.19
CA VAL A 186 13.22 14.29 -18.13
C VAL A 186 14.63 14.88 -17.90
N ASN A 187 15.03 15.12 -16.65
CA ASN A 187 16.35 15.68 -16.36
C ASN A 187 17.46 14.61 -16.28
N GLY A 188 17.11 13.35 -16.00
CA GLY A 188 18.04 12.21 -16.02
C GLY A 188 18.40 11.74 -17.44
N VAL A 189 17.58 12.03 -18.45
CA VAL A 189 17.97 11.85 -19.87
C VAL A 189 19.06 12.84 -20.29
N SER A 190 19.15 14.01 -19.63
CA SER A 190 20.21 15.00 -19.92
C SER A 190 21.59 14.56 -19.39
N THR A 191 21.64 13.83 -18.27
CA THR A 191 22.92 13.41 -17.67
C THR A 191 23.54 12.18 -18.34
N VAL A 192 22.76 11.36 -19.06
CA VAL A 192 23.30 10.23 -19.83
C VAL A 192 23.97 10.70 -21.13
N SER A 193 23.58 11.86 -21.68
CA SER A 193 24.27 12.43 -22.85
C SER A 193 25.59 13.13 -22.51
N GLU A 194 25.81 13.52 -21.25
CA GLU A 194 27.00 14.26 -20.81
C GLU A 194 28.07 13.36 -20.17
N ALA A 195 27.73 12.12 -19.80
CA ALA A 195 28.67 11.13 -19.27
C ALA A 195 29.42 10.31 -20.35
N LYS A 196 29.49 10.82 -21.60
CA LYS A 196 30.23 10.15 -22.69
C LYS A 196 31.55 10.84 -23.07
N HIS A 197 32.15 11.59 -22.16
CA HIS A 197 33.47 12.16 -22.40
C HIS A 197 34.43 12.04 -21.22
N TYR A 198 35.65 11.63 -21.58
CA TYR A 198 36.91 11.48 -20.84
C TYR A 198 37.17 10.12 -20.17
N PRO A 199 38.44 9.69 -20.16
CA PRO A 199 39.30 9.41 -21.31
C PRO A 199 39.69 7.92 -21.39
#